data_AF-F4SD03-F1
#
_entry.id   AF-F4SD03-F1
#
_cell.length_a   1.000
_cell.length_b   1.000
_cell.length_c   1.000
_cell.angle_alpha   90.00
_cell.angle_beta   90.00
_cell.angle_gamma   90.00
#
_symmetry.space_group_name_H-M   'P 1'
#
loop_
_entity.id
_entity.type
_entity.pdbx_description
1 polymer ?
#
loop_
_entity_poly.entity_id
_entity_poly.type
_entity_poly.pdbx_seq_one_letter_code
_entity_poly.pdbx_strand_id
1 'polypeptide(L)'
;MPKLIEHGHYANHPELMKGLSPRDIRRLRQNFVAPQISAAAAREVLGEEELPKPAFNHDSSWLFTLKATTVGDIAEFSFVSKKINIDINLALGQFVRYWDWASTFTAQINQIDSGRLEVEVQSFGSDSERSHFMLCQEKYHTAMLLNLFKGKLKEISSLLTLAKAQLATDVRFAENHVLAHRNTVGQLDMYTLQERLPGPLHRTSDTSYSPSKGNVPMLDFLNTFTHYTYWRTNNAAVINGFHYVGCTIFYSLIVDKNYKWHAGYYGGRISDFEKEHRCNSLCTRMGMKQPARS
;
A
#
# COMPACT_ATOMS: atom_id res chain seq x y z
N MET A 1 -36.11 -20.35 -2.54
CA MET A 1 -34.62 -20.31 -2.62
C MET A 1 -34.23 -19.00 -3.29
N PRO A 2 -33.59 -18.05 -2.59
CA PRO A 2 -33.18 -16.80 -3.23
C PRO A 2 -31.95 -17.07 -4.10
N LYS A 3 -32.00 -16.60 -5.35
CA LYS A 3 -30.91 -16.68 -6.31
C LYS A 3 -29.72 -15.86 -5.79
N LEU A 4 -28.56 -16.52 -5.71
CA LEU A 4 -27.26 -15.86 -5.52
C LEU A 4 -27.09 -14.80 -6.61
N ILE A 5 -26.97 -13.54 -6.18
CA ILE A 5 -26.59 -12.42 -7.04
C ILE A 5 -25.14 -12.65 -7.44
N GLU A 6 -24.90 -12.82 -8.73
CA GLU A 6 -23.56 -12.82 -9.32
C GLU A 6 -22.86 -11.50 -8.97
N HIS A 7 -21.82 -11.58 -8.14
CA HIS A 7 -20.97 -10.43 -7.78
C HIS A 7 -20.10 -10.04 -8.99
N GLY A 8 -20.72 -9.39 -9.97
CA GLY A 8 -20.04 -8.64 -11.01
C GLY A 8 -19.51 -7.31 -10.47
N HIS A 9 -18.24 -7.03 -10.79
CA HIS A 9 -17.62 -5.71 -10.84
C HIS A 9 -18.46 -4.50 -10.41
N TYR A 10 -18.21 -3.99 -9.21
CA TYR A 10 -18.72 -2.68 -8.75
C TYR A 10 -18.41 -1.55 -9.76
N ALA A 11 -17.31 -1.67 -10.52
CA ALA A 11 -16.88 -0.70 -11.52
C ALA A 11 -17.75 -0.64 -12.80
N ASN A 12 -18.61 -1.65 -13.03
CA ASN A 12 -19.44 -1.77 -14.22
C ASN A 12 -20.95 -1.69 -13.92
N HIS A 13 -21.35 -1.32 -12.69
CA HIS A 13 -22.75 -1.22 -12.32
C HIS A 13 -23.29 0.18 -12.68
N PRO A 14 -24.09 0.34 -13.75
CA PRO A 14 -24.50 1.66 -14.26
C PRO A 14 -25.32 2.48 -13.25
N GLU A 15 -25.98 1.81 -12.32
CA GLU A 15 -26.77 2.44 -11.25
C GLU A 15 -25.90 3.04 -10.12
N LEU A 16 -24.71 2.49 -9.85
CA LEU A 16 -23.78 3.02 -8.83
C LEU A 16 -22.96 4.23 -9.32
N MET A 17 -22.93 4.44 -10.64
CA MET A 17 -22.17 5.53 -11.29
C MET A 17 -23.01 6.80 -11.51
N LYS A 18 -24.33 6.74 -11.27
CA LYS A 18 -25.28 7.83 -11.57
C LYS A 18 -25.18 9.08 -10.69
N GLY A 19 -24.30 9.09 -9.69
CA GLY A 19 -24.11 10.24 -8.77
C GLY A 19 -22.68 10.73 -8.64
N LEU A 20 -21.71 10.10 -9.31
CA LEU A 20 -20.31 10.46 -9.18
C LEU A 20 -19.93 11.45 -10.28
N SER A 21 -19.21 12.51 -9.91
CA SER A 21 -18.72 13.46 -10.92
C SER A 21 -17.75 12.77 -11.88
N PRO A 22 -17.62 13.22 -13.14
CA PRO A 22 -16.61 12.71 -14.07
C PRO A 22 -15.16 12.78 -13.54
N ARG A 23 -14.92 13.60 -12.51
CA ARG A 23 -13.65 13.71 -11.77
C ARG A 23 -13.49 12.60 -10.74
N ASP A 24 -14.54 12.23 -10.03
CA ASP A 24 -14.54 11.17 -9.02
C ASP A 24 -14.49 9.79 -9.68
N ILE A 25 -15.21 9.62 -10.79
CA ILE A 25 -15.08 8.45 -11.67
C ILE A 25 -13.63 8.34 -12.19
N ARG A 26 -13.00 9.46 -12.56
CA ARG A 26 -11.59 9.46 -12.98
C ARG A 26 -10.64 9.15 -11.85
N ARG A 27 -10.86 9.66 -10.64
CA ARG A 27 -10.02 9.37 -9.46
C ARG A 27 -10.13 7.93 -8.98
N LEU A 28 -11.35 7.37 -8.94
CA LEU A 28 -11.57 5.96 -8.63
C LEU A 28 -11.02 5.02 -9.71
N ARG A 29 -10.93 5.48 -10.96
CA ARG A 29 -10.34 4.74 -12.09
C ARG A 29 -8.85 5.00 -12.31
N GLN A 30 -8.27 6.01 -11.67
CA GLN A 30 -6.86 6.31 -11.79
C GLN A 30 -6.10 5.32 -10.93
N ASN A 31 -5.84 4.15 -11.52
CA ASN A 31 -4.73 3.30 -11.14
C ASN A 31 -3.52 4.20 -10.89
N PHE A 32 -2.84 4.01 -9.76
CA PHE A 32 -1.49 4.50 -9.57
C PHE A 32 -0.71 4.31 -10.88
N VAL A 33 -0.33 5.42 -11.51
CA VAL A 33 0.50 5.37 -12.71
C VAL A 33 1.92 5.29 -12.20
N ALA A 34 2.47 4.08 -12.21
CA ALA A 34 3.87 3.92 -11.85
C ALA A 34 4.73 4.81 -12.74
N PRO A 35 5.61 5.64 -12.16
CA PRO A 35 6.54 6.42 -12.96
C PRO A 35 7.39 5.45 -13.80
N GLN A 36 7.75 5.86 -15.03
CA GLN A 36 8.55 5.08 -15.96
C GLN A 36 10.02 5.05 -15.52
N ILE A 37 10.29 4.40 -14.40
CA ILE A 37 11.59 4.43 -13.72
C ILE A 37 11.98 3.01 -13.33
N SER A 38 13.29 2.75 -13.30
CA SER A 38 13.76 1.42 -12.90
C SER A 38 13.49 1.20 -11.40
N ALA A 39 13.08 -0.02 -11.03
CA ALA A 39 12.84 -0.38 -9.63
C ALA A 39 14.11 -0.25 -8.77
N ALA A 40 15.28 -0.44 -9.38
CA ALA A 40 16.58 -0.25 -8.72
C ALA A 40 16.81 1.23 -8.38
N ALA A 41 16.61 2.15 -9.32
CA ALA A 41 16.73 3.59 -9.09
C ALA A 41 15.72 4.08 -8.04
N ALA A 42 14.47 3.57 -8.09
CA ALA A 42 13.48 3.88 -7.07
C ALA A 42 13.90 3.39 -5.68
N ARG A 43 14.59 2.25 -5.58
CA ARG A 43 15.04 1.68 -4.30
C ARG A 43 16.19 2.48 -3.67
N GLU A 44 17.15 2.89 -4.49
CA GLU A 44 18.28 3.71 -4.04
C GLU A 44 17.82 5.06 -3.47
N VAL A 45 16.76 5.65 -4.05
CA VAL A 45 16.24 6.93 -3.56
C VAL A 45 15.25 6.78 -2.40
N LEU A 46 14.32 5.82 -2.47
CA LEU A 46 13.18 5.75 -1.53
C LEU A 46 13.43 4.96 -0.23
N GLY A 47 14.64 4.45 0.00
CA GLY A 47 14.93 3.61 1.17
C GLY A 47 16.24 3.93 1.88
N GLU A 48 17.11 4.76 1.32
CA GLU A 48 18.43 5.05 1.92
C GLU A 48 18.43 6.29 2.80
N GLU A 49 17.65 7.32 2.41
CA GLU A 49 17.58 8.59 3.14
C GLU A 49 16.12 9.06 3.28
N GLU A 50 15.87 9.85 4.33
CA GLU A 50 14.61 10.59 4.46
C GLU A 50 14.60 11.71 3.42
N LEU A 51 13.61 11.70 2.51
CA LEU A 51 13.46 12.78 1.56
C LEU A 51 13.25 14.12 2.27
N PRO A 52 13.72 15.24 1.69
CA PRO A 52 13.52 16.56 2.28
C PRO A 52 12.05 16.84 2.59
N LYS A 53 11.80 17.29 3.82
CA LYS A 53 10.47 17.66 4.30
C LYS A 53 10.11 19.07 3.86
N PRO A 54 8.90 19.30 3.29
CA PRO A 54 8.43 20.64 3.00
C PRO A 54 8.27 21.45 4.29
N ALA A 55 8.64 22.73 4.27
CA ALA A 55 8.34 23.63 5.38
C ALA A 55 6.81 23.77 5.55
N PHE A 56 6.34 23.81 6.80
CA PHE A 56 4.93 24.00 7.13
C PHE A 56 4.75 24.74 8.45
N ASN A 57 3.55 25.31 8.65
CA ASN A 57 3.20 25.95 9.92
C ASN A 57 2.47 24.94 10.83
N HIS A 58 3.03 24.74 12.03
CA HIS A 58 2.50 23.87 13.10
C HIS A 58 1.14 24.32 13.68
N ASP A 59 0.65 25.52 13.36
CA ASP A 59 -0.65 26.03 13.81
C ASP A 59 -1.86 25.41 13.10
N SER A 60 -1.65 24.47 12.17
CA SER A 60 -2.72 23.88 11.37
C SER A 60 -2.40 22.46 10.90
N SER A 61 -3.39 21.78 10.33
CA SER A 61 -3.20 20.43 9.78
C SER A 61 -2.66 20.47 8.36
N TRP A 62 -1.68 19.62 8.08
CA TRP A 62 -1.00 19.51 6.79
C TRP A 62 -0.94 18.07 6.32
N LEU A 63 -1.30 17.88 5.06
CA LEU A 63 -1.15 16.62 4.35
C LEU A 63 0.10 16.68 3.49
N PHE A 64 0.96 15.67 3.59
CA PHE A 64 2.13 15.49 2.74
C PHE A 64 1.92 14.28 1.84
N THR A 65 2.12 14.49 0.55
CA THR A 65 1.97 13.45 -0.48
C THR A 65 3.30 13.27 -1.18
N LEU A 66 3.80 12.04 -1.20
CA LEU A 66 4.96 11.69 -1.99
C LEU A 66 4.61 11.73 -3.48
N LYS A 67 5.42 12.43 -4.26
CA LYS A 67 5.31 12.49 -5.71
C LYS A 67 6.61 12.04 -6.35
N ALA A 68 6.48 11.39 -7.50
CA ALA A 68 7.57 11.20 -8.42
C ALA A 68 7.40 12.14 -9.62
N THR A 69 8.46 12.83 -9.98
CA THR A 69 8.59 13.60 -11.21
C THR A 69 9.69 12.99 -12.07
N THR A 70 9.48 12.94 -13.38
CA THR A 70 10.51 12.49 -14.32
C THR A 70 11.20 13.72 -14.87
N VAL A 71 12.51 13.84 -14.64
CA VAL A 71 13.36 14.91 -15.16
C VAL A 71 14.40 14.26 -16.08
N GLY A 72 14.17 14.36 -17.39
CA GLY A 72 14.92 13.57 -18.37
C GLY A 72 14.68 12.07 -18.18
N ASP A 73 15.75 11.29 -17.98
CA ASP A 73 15.69 9.85 -17.71
C ASP A 73 15.74 9.52 -16.21
N ILE A 74 15.71 10.53 -15.34
CA ILE A 74 15.88 10.37 -13.89
C ILE A 74 14.53 10.55 -13.19
N ALA A 75 14.30 9.69 -12.19
CA ALA A 75 13.20 9.81 -11.24
C ALA A 75 13.61 10.72 -10.09
N GLU A 76 12.87 11.79 -9.86
CA GLU A 76 13.00 12.61 -8.67
C GLU A 76 11.79 12.39 -7.77
N PHE A 77 12.04 12.22 -6.48
CA PHE A 77 11.00 12.02 -5.48
C PHE A 77 10.98 13.20 -4.52
N SER A 78 9.79 13.71 -4.24
CA SER A 78 9.61 14.81 -3.29
C SER A 78 8.25 14.74 -2.62
N PHE A 79 8.20 15.23 -1.39
CA PHE A 79 6.93 15.48 -0.72
C PHE A 79 6.37 16.82 -1.15
N VAL A 80 5.08 16.87 -1.46
CA VAL A 80 4.33 18.12 -1.57
C VAL A 80 3.41 18.25 -0.37
N SER A 81 3.32 19.45 0.18
CA SER A 81 2.46 19.75 1.32
C SER A 81 1.18 20.48 0.87
N LYS A 82 0.09 20.21 1.56
CA LYS A 82 -1.18 20.91 1.40
C LYS A 82 -1.84 21.09 2.76
N LYS A 83 -2.19 22.34 3.09
CA LYS A 83 -3.01 22.63 4.27
C LYS A 83 -4.40 22.01 4.10
N ILE A 84 -4.88 21.32 5.13
CA ILE A 84 -6.21 20.68 5.14
C ILE A 84 -6.96 20.98 6.44
N ASN A 85 -8.28 20.87 6.38
CA ASN A 85 -9.14 20.86 7.56
C ASN A 85 -9.62 19.41 7.75
N ILE A 86 -9.30 18.81 8.89
CA ILE A 86 -9.60 17.40 9.17
C ILE A 86 -10.05 17.25 10.62
N ASP A 87 -11.14 16.50 10.80
CA ASP A 87 -11.68 16.11 12.09
C ASP A 87 -11.34 14.63 12.33
N ILE A 88 -10.50 14.34 13.33
CA ILE A 88 -10.11 12.98 13.69
C ILE A 88 -10.97 12.49 14.86
N ASN A 89 -11.59 11.32 14.72
CA ASN A 89 -12.34 10.73 15.81
C ASN A 89 -11.41 10.00 16.79
N LEU A 90 -10.92 10.73 17.79
CA LEU A 90 -10.01 10.24 18.83
C LEU A 90 -10.74 9.74 20.09
N ALA A 91 -12.06 9.52 20.04
CA ALA A 91 -12.78 9.02 21.20
C ALA A 91 -12.21 7.66 21.66
N LEU A 92 -11.94 7.53 22.96
CA LEU A 92 -11.36 6.31 23.55
C LEU A 92 -12.17 5.07 23.16
N GLY A 93 -11.50 4.05 22.64
CA GLY A 93 -12.14 2.80 22.20
C GLY A 93 -12.82 2.87 20.83
N GLN A 94 -12.74 3.99 20.10
CA GLN A 94 -13.31 4.13 18.75
C GLN A 94 -12.30 3.94 17.61
N PHE A 95 -11.14 3.34 17.88
CA PHE A 95 -10.27 2.91 16.79
C PHE A 95 -10.96 1.78 15.99
N VAL A 96 -10.90 1.87 14.67
CA VAL A 96 -11.49 0.87 13.76
C VAL A 96 -10.61 -0.36 13.58
N ARG A 97 -9.30 -0.22 13.86
CA ARG A 97 -8.30 -1.29 13.80
C ARG A 97 -7.18 -1.01 14.80
N TYR A 98 -6.61 -2.07 15.36
CA TYR A 98 -5.40 -2.02 16.19
C TYR A 98 -4.47 -3.17 15.81
N TRP A 99 -3.22 -2.87 15.49
CA TRP A 99 -2.21 -3.86 15.08
C TRP A 99 -0.80 -3.29 15.22
N ASP A 100 0.18 -4.10 15.65
CA ASP A 100 1.60 -3.72 15.80
C ASP A 100 1.81 -2.33 16.40
N TRP A 101 1.16 -2.08 17.54
CA TRP A 101 1.22 -0.81 18.25
C TRP A 101 0.75 0.41 17.43
N ALA A 102 -0.02 0.16 16.37
CA ALA A 102 -0.65 1.17 15.55
C ALA A 102 -2.17 1.16 15.76
N SER A 103 -2.73 2.33 16.04
CA SER A 103 -4.16 2.57 16.22
C SER A 103 -4.71 3.30 15.00
N THR A 104 -5.73 2.75 14.36
CA THR A 104 -6.37 3.36 13.19
C THR A 104 -7.71 3.97 13.58
N PHE A 105 -7.91 5.25 13.27
CA PHE A 105 -9.11 6.02 13.58
C PHE A 105 -9.80 6.44 12.28
N THR A 106 -11.12 6.61 12.33
CA THR A 106 -11.84 7.32 11.27
C THR A 106 -11.61 8.82 11.38
N ALA A 107 -11.48 9.49 10.26
CA ALA A 107 -11.45 10.94 10.20
C ALA A 107 -12.24 11.46 8.99
N GLN A 108 -12.57 12.75 9.02
CA GLN A 108 -13.28 13.44 7.94
C GLN A 108 -12.47 14.64 7.48
N ILE A 109 -12.07 14.67 6.20
CA ILE A 109 -11.48 15.85 5.58
C ILE A 109 -12.63 16.77 5.13
N ASN A 110 -12.66 17.99 5.67
CA ASN A 110 -13.62 19.02 5.29
C ASN A 110 -13.14 19.72 4.01
N GLN A 111 -13.82 19.48 2.88
CA GLN A 111 -13.54 20.13 1.60
C GLN A 111 -14.55 21.27 1.36
N ILE A 112 -14.05 22.44 0.95
CA ILE A 112 -14.87 23.65 0.79
C ILE A 112 -16.01 23.43 -0.23
N ASP A 113 -15.75 22.72 -1.33
CA ASP A 113 -16.69 22.62 -2.46
C ASP A 113 -17.30 21.21 -2.66
N SER A 114 -16.75 20.20 -2.01
CA SER A 114 -17.02 18.77 -2.30
C SER A 114 -17.51 17.98 -1.09
N GLY A 115 -17.87 18.67 -0.01
CA GLY A 115 -18.39 18.07 1.21
C GLY A 115 -17.30 17.40 2.04
N ARG A 116 -17.67 16.33 2.76
CA ARG A 116 -16.76 15.62 3.65
C ARG A 116 -16.26 14.33 3.00
N LEU A 117 -14.95 14.11 3.07
CA LEU A 117 -14.32 12.86 2.63
C LEU A 117 -13.93 12.03 3.85
N GLU A 118 -14.48 10.82 3.95
CA GLU A 118 -14.09 9.86 4.99
C GLU A 118 -12.74 9.22 4.67
N VAL A 119 -11.86 9.23 5.68
CA VAL A 119 -10.51 8.69 5.60
C VAL A 119 -10.20 7.89 6.87
N GLU A 120 -9.11 7.12 6.81
CA GLU A 120 -8.50 6.49 7.98
C GLU A 120 -7.18 7.18 8.27
N VAL A 121 -6.95 7.49 9.55
CA VAL A 121 -5.66 7.96 10.05
C VAL A 121 -5.09 6.91 11.00
N GLN A 122 -3.81 6.63 10.87
CA GLN A 122 -3.10 5.65 11.67
C GLN A 122 -2.03 6.35 12.49
N SER A 123 -2.14 6.26 13.81
CA SER A 123 -1.09 6.62 14.77
C SER A 123 -0.27 5.37 15.09
N PHE A 124 1.02 5.56 15.33
CA PHE A 124 1.95 4.50 15.70
C PHE A 124 2.51 4.80 17.09
N GLY A 125 2.96 3.78 17.82
CA GLY A 125 3.65 3.99 19.10
C GLY A 125 4.91 4.87 19.03
N SER A 126 5.46 5.09 17.83
CA SER A 126 6.48 6.10 17.56
C SER A 126 5.84 7.32 16.90
N ASP A 127 5.83 8.45 17.61
CA ASP A 127 5.37 9.74 17.07
C ASP A 127 6.46 10.48 16.28
N SER A 128 7.56 9.80 15.91
CA SER A 128 8.63 10.45 15.17
C SER A 128 8.15 10.84 13.77
N GLU A 129 8.32 12.12 13.42
CA GLU A 129 8.00 12.64 12.09
C GLU A 129 8.71 11.82 11.01
N ARG A 130 10.01 11.55 11.20
CA ARG A 130 10.83 10.74 10.30
C ARG A 130 10.20 9.37 10.00
N SER A 131 9.71 8.66 11.03
CA SER A 131 9.08 7.35 10.85
C SER A 131 7.88 7.41 9.90
N HIS A 132 7.06 8.46 10.03
CA HIS A 132 5.87 8.61 9.19
C HIS A 132 6.21 8.88 7.73
N PHE A 133 7.21 9.74 7.47
CA PHE A 133 7.71 9.97 6.11
C PHE A 133 8.33 8.72 5.50
N MET A 134 9.15 7.98 6.26
CA MET A 134 9.72 6.69 5.80
C MET A 134 8.64 5.64 5.49
N LEU A 135 7.61 5.50 6.34
CA LEU A 135 6.48 4.61 6.07
C LEU A 135 5.72 4.98 4.79
N CYS A 136 5.56 6.28 4.53
CA CYS A 136 4.95 6.76 3.29
C CYS A 136 5.82 6.38 2.06
N GLN A 137 7.15 6.50 2.15
CA GLN A 137 8.07 6.06 1.10
C GLN A 137 8.01 4.54 0.87
N GLU A 138 7.98 3.75 1.94
CA GLU A 138 7.86 2.29 1.90
C GLU A 138 6.58 1.84 1.15
N LYS A 139 5.44 2.44 1.52
CA LYS A 139 4.14 2.13 0.90
C LYS A 139 4.12 2.55 -0.57
N TYR A 140 4.72 3.69 -0.92
CA TYR A 140 4.83 4.12 -2.31
C TYR A 140 5.71 3.16 -3.14
N HIS A 141 6.86 2.75 -2.60
CA HIS A 141 7.73 1.78 -3.26
C HIS A 141 7.04 0.42 -3.46
N THR A 142 6.26 -0.02 -2.47
CA THR A 142 5.44 -1.23 -2.58
C THR A 142 4.39 -1.10 -3.67
N ALA A 143 3.68 0.04 -3.73
CA ALA A 143 2.70 0.32 -4.79
C ALA A 143 3.34 0.31 -6.19
N MET A 144 4.55 0.86 -6.32
CA MET A 144 5.34 0.78 -7.55
C MET A 144 5.65 -0.66 -7.96
N LEU A 145 6.21 -1.46 -7.06
CA LEU A 145 6.56 -2.86 -7.34
C LEU A 145 5.33 -3.70 -7.67
N LEU A 146 4.19 -3.44 -7.02
CA LEU A 146 2.92 -4.08 -7.33
C LEU A 146 2.47 -3.77 -8.76
N ASN A 147 2.63 -2.53 -9.22
CA ASN A 147 2.24 -2.19 -10.59
C ASN A 147 3.18 -2.80 -11.65
N LEU A 148 4.48 -2.90 -11.37
CA LEU A 148 5.41 -3.63 -12.23
C LEU A 148 5.07 -5.13 -12.30
N PHE A 149 4.72 -5.72 -11.16
CA PHE A 149 4.23 -7.10 -11.07
C PHE A 149 2.97 -7.31 -11.90
N LYS A 150 1.97 -6.44 -11.75
CA LYS A 150 0.74 -6.46 -12.56
C LYS A 150 1.03 -6.31 -14.05
N GLY A 151 1.97 -5.45 -14.43
CA GLY A 151 2.45 -5.32 -15.81
C GLY A 151 2.97 -6.64 -16.37
N LYS A 152 3.82 -7.33 -15.59
CA LYS A 152 4.33 -8.66 -15.97
C LYS A 152 3.23 -9.71 -16.08
N LEU A 153 2.23 -9.69 -15.21
CA LEU A 153 1.08 -10.59 -15.31
C LEU A 153 0.25 -10.36 -16.59
N LYS A 154 0.12 -9.11 -17.05
CA LYS A 154 -0.59 -8.79 -18.30
C LYS A 154 0.12 -9.35 -19.53
N GLU A 155 1.46 -9.37 -19.53
CA GLU A 155 2.27 -9.98 -20.60
C GLU A 155 2.02 -11.49 -20.76
N ILE A 156 1.67 -12.17 -19.65
CA ILE A 156 1.37 -13.61 -19.64
C ILE A 156 -0.13 -13.90 -19.45
N SER A 157 -1.00 -12.96 -19.80
CA SER A 157 -2.44 -13.04 -19.52
C SER A 157 -3.13 -14.30 -20.07
N SER A 158 -2.68 -14.82 -21.22
CA SER A 158 -3.16 -16.08 -21.80
C SER A 158 -2.88 -17.31 -20.95
N LEU A 159 -1.91 -17.23 -20.03
CA LEU A 159 -1.53 -18.30 -19.10
C LEU A 159 -2.24 -18.16 -17.75
N LEU A 160 -3.05 -17.13 -17.53
CA LEU A 160 -3.73 -16.88 -16.25
C LEU A 160 -5.13 -17.50 -16.25
N THR A 161 -5.58 -17.93 -15.07
CA THR A 161 -7.01 -18.19 -14.86
C THR A 161 -7.77 -16.86 -14.84
N LEU A 162 -9.07 -16.88 -15.13
CA LEU A 162 -9.91 -15.67 -15.11
C LEU A 162 -9.77 -14.89 -13.79
N ALA A 163 -9.82 -15.59 -12.64
CA ALA A 163 -9.66 -14.97 -11.33
C ALA A 163 -8.28 -14.28 -11.16
N LYS A 164 -7.19 -14.89 -11.64
CA LYS A 164 -5.84 -14.30 -11.54
C LYS A 164 -5.65 -13.13 -12.50
N ALA A 165 -6.21 -13.21 -13.71
CA ALA A 165 -6.24 -12.10 -14.65
C ALA A 165 -7.04 -10.90 -14.09
N GLN A 166 -8.13 -11.19 -13.37
CA GLN A 166 -8.92 -10.17 -12.70
C GLN A 166 -8.13 -9.48 -11.59
N LEU A 167 -7.44 -10.24 -10.74
CA LEU A 167 -6.56 -9.67 -9.71
C LEU A 167 -5.41 -8.83 -10.30
N ALA A 168 -4.83 -9.26 -11.42
CA ALA A 168 -3.81 -8.49 -12.14
C ALA A 168 -4.31 -7.11 -12.64
N THR A 169 -5.63 -6.93 -12.71
CA THR A 169 -6.27 -5.65 -13.04
C THR A 169 -6.65 -4.88 -11.78
N ASP A 170 -7.34 -5.53 -10.85
CA ASP A 170 -8.07 -4.86 -9.77
C ASP A 170 -7.23 -4.62 -8.52
N VAL A 171 -6.24 -5.47 -8.26
CA VAL A 171 -5.44 -5.35 -7.03
C VAL A 171 -4.66 -4.05 -7.05
N ARG A 172 -4.76 -3.27 -5.97
CA ARG A 172 -4.03 -2.02 -5.82
C ARG A 172 -3.55 -1.83 -4.39
N PHE A 173 -2.56 -0.96 -4.24
CA PHE A 173 -2.15 -0.48 -2.93
C PHE A 173 -2.90 0.84 -2.64
N ALA A 174 -3.41 1.00 -1.42
CA ALA A 174 -4.07 2.21 -0.97
C ALA A 174 -3.04 3.35 -0.94
N GLU A 175 -3.42 4.50 -1.49
CA GLU A 175 -2.55 5.67 -1.42
C GLU A 175 -2.36 6.07 0.05
N ASN A 176 -1.12 6.34 0.42
CA ASN A 176 -0.77 6.72 1.77
C ASN A 176 -0.09 8.08 1.77
N HIS A 177 -0.42 8.86 2.79
CA HIS A 177 0.06 10.21 2.99
C HIS A 177 0.55 10.36 4.42
N VAL A 178 1.36 11.39 4.68
CA VAL A 178 1.67 11.81 6.04
C VAL A 178 0.70 12.93 6.42
N LEU A 179 0.16 12.86 7.62
CA LEU A 179 -0.65 13.92 8.22
C LEU A 179 0.10 14.47 9.43
N ALA A 180 0.41 15.76 9.41
CA ALA A 180 0.77 16.49 10.61
C ALA A 180 -0.48 17.24 11.08
N HIS A 181 -0.93 16.98 12.30
CA HIS A 181 -2.18 17.50 12.85
C HIS A 181 -1.91 18.18 14.19
N ARG A 182 -2.40 19.40 14.34
CA ARG A 182 -2.35 20.07 15.64
C ARG A 182 -3.54 19.63 16.48
N ASN A 183 -3.27 18.96 17.60
CA ASN A 183 -4.31 18.49 18.49
C ASN A 183 -4.89 19.63 19.35
N THR A 184 -5.90 19.31 20.16
CA THR A 184 -6.64 20.28 20.97
C THR A 184 -5.81 20.96 22.06
N VAL A 185 -4.67 20.37 22.45
CA VAL A 185 -3.72 20.98 23.42
C VAL A 185 -2.60 21.75 22.72
N GLY A 186 -2.67 21.87 21.39
CA GLY A 186 -1.74 22.65 20.59
C GLY A 186 -0.44 21.93 20.23
N GLN A 187 -0.31 20.63 20.55
CA GLN A 187 0.82 19.79 20.17
C GLN A 187 0.65 19.26 18.75
N LEU A 188 1.77 18.95 18.10
CA LEU A 188 1.78 18.37 16.76
C LEU A 188 1.82 16.85 16.86
N ASP A 189 0.77 16.21 16.38
CA ASP A 189 0.68 14.76 16.25
C ASP A 189 0.90 14.37 14.78
N MET A 190 1.61 13.25 14.59
CA MET A 190 1.89 12.70 13.27
C MET A 190 1.05 11.44 13.06
N TYR A 191 0.50 11.30 11.86
CA TYR A 191 -0.26 10.13 11.44
C TYR A 191 0.12 9.75 10.01
N THR A 192 -0.15 8.50 9.62
CA THR A 192 -0.38 8.22 8.20
C THR A 192 -1.87 8.36 7.88
N LEU A 193 -2.19 8.81 6.68
CA LEU A 193 -3.56 9.00 6.21
C LEU A 193 -3.79 8.20 4.93
N GLN A 194 -4.93 7.54 4.83
CA GLN A 194 -5.36 6.79 3.65
C GLN A 194 -6.89 6.84 3.48
N GLU A 195 -7.39 6.34 2.36
CA GLU A 195 -8.83 6.19 2.16
C GLU A 195 -9.49 5.26 3.21
N ARG A 196 -10.77 5.48 3.49
CA ARG A 196 -11.56 4.55 4.31
C ARG A 196 -11.78 3.25 3.55
N LEU A 197 -11.47 2.11 4.19
CA LEU A 197 -11.62 0.78 3.59
C LEU A 197 -12.71 -0.02 4.34
N PRO A 198 -13.98 0.07 3.93
CA PRO A 198 -15.07 -0.68 4.55
C PRO A 198 -15.03 -2.15 4.13
N GLY A 199 -15.25 -3.06 5.08
CA GLY A 199 -15.39 -4.49 4.81
C GLY A 199 -14.48 -5.37 5.65
N PRO A 200 -14.49 -6.69 5.39
CA PRO A 200 -13.70 -7.64 6.16
C PRO A 200 -12.20 -7.44 5.91
N LEU A 201 -11.46 -7.39 7.02
CA LEU A 201 -10.02 -7.34 7.02
C LEU A 201 -9.44 -8.74 6.83
N HIS A 202 -8.54 -8.87 5.87
CA HIS A 202 -7.72 -10.07 5.67
C HIS A 202 -6.24 -9.74 5.83
N ARG A 203 -5.46 -10.75 6.24
CA ARG A 203 -4.01 -10.63 6.46
C ARG A 203 -3.26 -11.84 5.96
N THR A 204 -2.04 -11.64 5.46
CA THR A 204 -1.05 -12.70 5.30
C THR A 204 -0.16 -12.75 6.54
N SER A 205 0.60 -13.84 6.71
CA SER A 205 1.63 -13.85 7.74
C SER A 205 2.69 -12.81 7.42
N ASP A 206 3.15 -12.15 8.47
CA ASP A 206 4.30 -11.28 8.49
C ASP A 206 5.57 -12.06 8.85
N THR A 207 5.52 -13.30 9.33
CA THR A 207 6.69 -14.00 9.91
C THR A 207 6.93 -15.37 9.30
N SER A 208 5.97 -15.91 8.55
CA SER A 208 6.10 -17.16 7.82
C SER A 208 5.77 -17.00 6.36
N TYR A 209 6.49 -17.75 5.52
CA TYR A 209 6.30 -17.79 4.07
C TYR A 209 5.72 -19.11 3.58
N SER A 210 5.30 -19.95 4.52
CA SER A 210 4.62 -21.21 4.21
C SER A 210 3.34 -20.95 3.40
N PRO A 211 3.01 -21.81 2.41
CA PRO A 211 1.79 -21.67 1.65
C PRO A 211 0.55 -21.64 2.54
N SER A 212 -0.36 -20.72 2.25
CA SER A 212 -1.67 -20.72 2.92
C SER A 212 -2.44 -21.99 2.62
N LYS A 213 -3.13 -22.54 3.62
CA LYS A 213 -4.07 -23.64 3.39
C LYS A 213 -5.28 -23.12 2.62
N GLY A 214 -5.57 -23.74 1.49
CA GLY A 214 -6.74 -23.44 0.65
C GLY A 214 -6.42 -22.67 -0.63
N ASN A 215 -7.27 -22.84 -1.64
CA ASN A 215 -7.15 -22.19 -2.95
C ASN A 215 -7.80 -20.79 -2.93
N VAL A 216 -7.20 -19.84 -2.22
CA VAL A 216 -7.67 -18.44 -2.21
C VAL A 216 -6.86 -17.64 -3.23
N PRO A 217 -7.45 -17.19 -4.37
CA PRO A 217 -6.71 -16.54 -5.44
C PRO A 217 -5.89 -15.31 -5.01
N MET A 218 -6.40 -14.52 -4.05
CA MET A 218 -5.70 -13.36 -3.50
C MET A 218 -4.45 -13.77 -2.70
N LEU A 219 -4.51 -14.87 -1.93
CA LEU A 219 -3.33 -15.36 -1.19
C LEU A 219 -2.27 -15.91 -2.14
N ASP A 220 -2.68 -16.63 -3.19
CA ASP A 220 -1.81 -17.06 -4.28
C ASP A 220 -1.12 -15.85 -4.94
N PHE A 221 -1.89 -14.81 -5.26
CA PHE A 221 -1.40 -13.59 -5.88
C PHE A 221 -0.37 -12.88 -4.99
N LEU A 222 -0.68 -12.69 -3.70
CA LEU A 222 0.22 -12.02 -2.75
C LEU A 222 1.48 -12.84 -2.48
N ASN A 223 1.37 -14.17 -2.37
CA ASN A 223 2.53 -15.04 -2.22
C ASN A 223 3.46 -14.98 -3.44
N THR A 224 2.89 -14.94 -4.65
CA THR A 224 3.68 -14.70 -5.87
C THR A 224 4.27 -13.30 -5.89
N PHE A 225 3.53 -12.28 -5.44
CA PHE A 225 4.05 -10.92 -5.37
C PHE A 225 5.26 -10.80 -4.43
N THR A 226 5.21 -11.43 -3.23
CA THR A 226 6.38 -11.55 -2.34
C THR A 226 7.58 -12.15 -3.09
N HIS A 227 7.39 -13.27 -3.79
CA HIS A 227 8.49 -13.89 -4.54
C HIS A 227 8.97 -13.02 -5.71
N TYR A 228 8.06 -12.34 -6.41
CA TYR A 228 8.42 -11.40 -7.47
C TYR A 228 9.32 -10.30 -6.93
N THR A 229 9.04 -9.75 -5.74
CA THR A 229 9.89 -8.71 -5.14
C THR A 229 11.29 -9.24 -4.79
N TYR A 230 11.41 -10.47 -4.29
CA TYR A 230 12.70 -11.15 -4.10
C TYR A 230 13.49 -11.26 -5.41
N TRP A 231 12.87 -11.84 -6.43
CA TRP A 231 13.49 -12.04 -7.74
C TRP A 231 13.88 -10.70 -8.40
N ARG A 232 12.98 -9.72 -8.36
CA ARG A 232 13.16 -8.40 -8.97
C ARG A 232 14.26 -7.58 -8.30
N THR A 233 14.46 -7.77 -7.00
CA THR A 233 15.50 -7.08 -6.23
C THR A 233 16.80 -7.88 -6.16
N ASN A 234 16.99 -8.88 -7.04
CA ASN A 234 18.16 -9.77 -7.05
C ASN A 234 18.45 -10.35 -5.66
N ASN A 235 17.41 -10.88 -5.01
CA ASN A 235 17.46 -11.54 -3.72
C ASN A 235 17.77 -10.61 -2.53
N ALA A 236 17.60 -9.29 -2.69
CA ALA A 236 17.95 -8.31 -1.67
C ALA A 236 16.79 -7.95 -0.73
N ALA A 237 15.53 -8.04 -1.17
CA ALA A 237 14.38 -7.78 -0.31
C ALA A 237 13.13 -8.58 -0.71
N VAL A 238 12.22 -8.77 0.25
CA VAL A 238 10.85 -9.24 0.02
C VAL A 238 9.85 -8.25 0.58
N ILE A 239 8.64 -8.25 0.00
CA ILE A 239 7.48 -7.59 0.59
C ILE A 239 6.49 -8.64 1.08
N ASN A 240 6.11 -8.57 2.35
CA ASN A 240 5.19 -9.52 2.99
C ASN A 240 4.25 -8.83 3.99
N GLY A 241 3.60 -9.60 4.88
CA GLY A 241 2.76 -9.05 5.95
C GLY A 241 1.56 -8.24 5.45
N PHE A 242 0.99 -8.60 4.31
CA PHE A 242 -0.03 -7.78 3.67
C PHE A 242 -1.33 -7.75 4.46
N HIS A 243 -1.87 -6.55 4.67
CA HIS A 243 -3.27 -6.38 5.08
C HIS A 243 -4.08 -5.79 3.94
N TYR A 244 -5.28 -6.34 3.74
CA TYR A 244 -6.13 -5.94 2.63
C TYR A 244 -7.63 -6.06 2.95
N VAL A 245 -8.42 -5.28 2.22
CA VAL A 245 -9.89 -5.35 2.18
C VAL A 245 -10.28 -5.47 0.71
N GLY A 246 -10.96 -6.56 0.32
CA GLY A 246 -11.25 -6.84 -1.08
C GLY A 246 -9.97 -6.96 -1.93
N CYS A 247 -9.82 -6.10 -2.94
CA CYS A 247 -8.63 -6.01 -3.79
C CYS A 247 -7.67 -4.87 -3.39
N THR A 248 -7.92 -4.17 -2.28
CA THR A 248 -7.09 -3.03 -1.85
C THR A 248 -6.19 -3.44 -0.69
N ILE A 249 -4.89 -3.48 -0.95
CA ILE A 249 -3.82 -3.67 0.05
C ILE A 249 -3.54 -2.31 0.69
N PHE A 250 -3.39 -2.23 2.01
CA PHE A 250 -3.12 -0.95 2.69
C PHE A 250 -1.97 -1.01 3.70
N TYR A 251 -1.47 -2.21 3.94
CA TYR A 251 -0.32 -2.45 4.78
C TYR A 251 0.53 -3.56 4.15
N SER A 252 1.83 -3.43 4.32
CA SER A 252 2.86 -4.36 3.91
C SER A 252 4.10 -4.09 4.74
N LEU A 253 5.04 -5.03 4.70
CA LEU A 253 6.35 -4.92 5.30
C LEU A 253 7.41 -5.20 4.25
N ILE A 254 8.40 -4.33 4.15
CA ILE A 254 9.63 -4.62 3.39
C ILE A 254 10.65 -5.25 4.33
N VAL A 255 11.11 -6.46 4.00
CA VAL A 255 12.25 -7.13 4.64
C VAL A 255 13.44 -6.99 3.72
N ASP A 256 14.52 -6.37 4.19
CA ASP A 256 15.72 -6.07 3.40
C ASP A 256 16.97 -6.64 4.08
N LYS A 257 17.89 -7.24 3.32
CA LYS A 257 19.20 -7.71 3.84
C LYS A 257 20.01 -6.59 4.50
N ASN A 258 19.88 -5.36 4.02
CA ASN A 258 20.66 -4.21 4.48
C ASN A 258 19.90 -3.34 5.50
N TYR A 259 18.67 -3.72 5.88
CA TYR A 259 17.83 -3.03 6.86
C TYR A 259 17.54 -1.55 6.59
N LYS A 260 17.74 -1.04 5.37
CA LYS A 260 17.61 0.40 5.08
C LYS A 260 16.16 0.93 5.16
N TRP A 261 15.17 0.08 4.94
CA TRP A 261 13.75 0.49 4.83
C TRP A 261 12.98 0.63 6.14
N HIS A 262 13.53 0.17 7.27
CA HIS A 262 12.69 -0.06 8.45
C HIS A 262 12.39 1.21 9.25
N ALA A 263 11.13 1.65 9.20
CA ALA A 263 10.58 2.62 10.15
C ALA A 263 10.09 1.97 11.47
N GLY A 264 10.14 0.64 11.59
CA GLY A 264 9.66 -0.14 12.74
C GLY A 264 10.52 -1.36 13.07
N TYR A 265 10.30 -1.94 14.25
CA TYR A 265 10.97 -3.16 14.71
C TYR A 265 10.35 -4.38 14.03
N TYR A 266 11.15 -5.16 13.31
CA TYR A 266 10.66 -6.39 12.69
C TYR A 266 11.73 -7.50 12.72
N GLY A 267 11.29 -8.73 12.99
CA GLY A 267 12.17 -9.87 13.27
C GLY A 267 12.35 -10.87 12.12
N GLY A 268 11.60 -10.75 11.02
CA GLY A 268 11.70 -11.69 9.90
C GLY A 268 12.96 -11.46 9.07
N ARG A 269 13.48 -12.55 8.50
CA ARG A 269 14.74 -12.55 7.75
C ARG A 269 14.50 -13.02 6.32
N ILE A 270 15.32 -12.56 5.39
CA ILE A 270 15.29 -13.06 4.01
C ILE A 270 15.56 -14.56 3.95
N SER A 271 16.41 -15.07 4.85
CA SER A 271 16.66 -16.51 4.99
C SER A 271 15.39 -17.33 5.30
N ASP A 272 14.44 -16.73 6.02
CA ASP A 272 13.18 -17.41 6.36
C ASP A 272 12.31 -17.56 5.10
N PHE A 273 12.28 -16.53 4.24
CA PHE A 273 11.65 -16.61 2.93
C PHE A 273 12.30 -17.70 2.07
N GLU A 274 13.62 -17.70 1.97
CA GLU A 274 14.36 -18.69 1.16
C GLU A 274 14.12 -20.14 1.63
N LYS A 275 13.96 -20.33 2.95
CA LYS A 275 13.70 -21.64 3.55
C LYS A 275 12.26 -22.11 3.40
N GLU A 276 11.30 -21.21 3.61
CA GLU A 276 9.88 -21.56 3.78
C GLU A 276 9.03 -21.37 2.54
N HIS A 277 9.34 -20.39 1.69
CA HIS A 277 8.55 -20.10 0.50
C HIS A 277 8.47 -21.35 -0.39
N ARG A 278 7.31 -21.59 -0.97
CA ARG A 278 7.13 -22.62 -2.01
C ARG A 278 6.47 -21.97 -3.20
N CYS A 279 7.07 -22.12 -4.37
CA CYS A 279 6.48 -21.62 -5.61
C CYS A 279 5.09 -22.22 -5.82
N ASN A 280 4.09 -21.35 -5.98
CA ASN A 280 2.78 -21.76 -6.48
C ASN A 280 2.76 -21.79 -8.02
N SER A 281 1.62 -22.21 -8.60
CA SER A 281 1.43 -22.27 -10.05
C SER A 281 1.67 -20.93 -10.77
N LEU A 282 1.39 -19.80 -10.10
CA LEU A 282 1.59 -18.48 -10.68
C LEU A 282 3.08 -18.09 -10.69
N CYS A 283 3.83 -18.42 -9.63
CA CYS A 283 5.29 -18.24 -9.61
C CYS A 283 5.96 -18.95 -10.78
N THR A 284 5.59 -20.22 -11.02
CA THR A 284 6.13 -21.02 -12.12
C THR A 284 5.79 -20.43 -13.49
N ARG A 285 4.54 -19.95 -13.70
CA ARG A 285 4.12 -19.32 -14.96
C ARG A 285 4.85 -18.02 -15.24
N MET A 286 5.27 -17.31 -14.20
CA MET A 286 6.12 -16.12 -14.33
C MET A 286 7.60 -16.45 -14.55
N GLY A 287 7.96 -17.74 -14.67
CA GLY A 287 9.34 -18.18 -14.87
C GLY A 287 10.22 -18.05 -13.62
N MET A 288 9.63 -17.80 -12.45
CA MET A 288 10.39 -17.70 -11.20
C MET A 288 10.77 -19.09 -10.70
N LYS A 289 12.07 -19.26 -10.40
CA LYS A 289 12.61 -20.48 -9.82
C LYS A 289 12.42 -20.46 -8.30
N GLN A 290 12.31 -21.63 -7.69
CA GLN A 290 12.30 -21.77 -6.24
C GLN A 290 13.51 -21.01 -5.63
N PRO A 291 13.31 -20.16 -4.59
CA PRO A 291 14.41 -19.50 -3.91
C PRO A 291 15.47 -20.51 -3.47
N ALA A 292 16.72 -20.23 -3.82
CA ALA A 292 17.84 -21.04 -3.38
C ALA A 292 18.11 -20.74 -1.90
N ARG A 293 18.43 -21.78 -1.12
CA ARG A 293 18.91 -21.59 0.25
C ARG A 293 20.31 -20.98 0.17
N SER A 294 20.48 -19.75 0.65
CA SER A 294 21.81 -19.15 0.85
C SER A 294 22.53 -19.79 2.02
#